data_AF-A0A960T5Z4-F1
#
_entry.id   AF-A0A960T5Z4-F1
#
_cell.length_a   1.000
_cell.length_b   1.000
_cell.length_c   1.000
_cell.angle_alpha   90.00
_cell.angle_beta   90.00
_cell.angle_gamma   90.00
#
_symmetry.space_group_name_H-M   'P 1'
#
loop_
_entity.id
_entity.type
_entity.pdbx_description
1 polymer ?
#
loop_
_entity_poly.entity_id
_entity_poly.type
_entity_poly.pdbx_seq_one_letter_code
_entity_poly.pdbx_strand_id
1 'polypeptide(L)' 'GQTVDVTLSRMGATIDPSSRTVKIEAEVDNAEGQLRAGMSGRALIEDEISAELRRPTEQAEG' A
#
# COMPACT_ATOMS: atom_id res chain seq x y z
N GLY A 1 17.73 -7.77 10.29
CA GLY A 1 16.39 -7.86 9.69
C GLY A 1 16.58 -8.12 8.22
N GLN A 2 15.75 -8.97 7.63
CA GLN A 2 15.75 -9.22 6.19
C GLN A 2 14.68 -8.35 5.55
N THR A 3 15.00 -7.72 4.43
CA THR A 3 14.00 -7.07 3.58
C THR A 3 13.51 -8.08 2.56
N VAL A 4 12.20 -8.16 2.38
CA VAL A 4 11.56 -9.04 1.40
C VAL A 4 10.66 -8.20 0.52
N ASP A 5 10.65 -8.50 -0.77
CA ASP A 5 9.71 -7.88 -1.70
C ASP A 5 8.31 -8.45 -1.45
N VAL A 6 7.32 -7.57 -1.49
CA VAL A 6 5.92 -7.91 -1.21
C VAL A 6 5.04 -7.42 -2.34
N THR A 7 4.09 -8.25 -2.76
CA THR A 7 3.09 -7.85 -3.75
C THR A 7 1.83 -7.41 -3.04
N LEU A 8 1.44 -6.15 -3.23
CA LEU A 8 0.21 -5.62 -2.67
C LEU A 8 -0.99 -6.24 -3.42
N SER A 9 -1.77 -7.09 -2.74
CA SER A 9 -2.88 -7.82 -3.34
C SER A 9 -4.22 -7.10 -3.20
N ARG A 10 -4.40 -6.35 -2.10
CA ARG A 10 -5.62 -5.55 -1.86
C ARG A 10 -5.39 -4.41 -0.89
N MET A 11 -6.00 -3.26 -1.19
CA MET A 11 -6.22 -2.19 -0.22
C MET A 11 -7.69 -2.17 0.20
N GLY A 12 -7.94 -2.08 1.50
CA GLY A 12 -9.28 -1.90 2.03
C GLY A 12 -9.88 -0.57 1.54
N ALA A 13 -11.15 -0.61 1.10
CA ALA A 13 -11.85 0.58 0.61
C ALA A 13 -12.39 1.49 1.73
N THR A 14 -12.32 1.03 2.99
CA THR A 14 -12.90 1.72 4.15
C THR A 14 -11.81 1.96 5.19
N ILE A 15 -11.83 3.16 5.77
CA ILE A 15 -11.01 3.52 6.93
C ILE A 15 -11.70 3.01 8.19
N ASP A 16 -10.99 2.25 9.01
CA ASP A 16 -11.49 1.86 10.33
C ASP A 16 -11.58 3.11 11.22
N PRO A 17 -12.79 3.49 11.70
CA PRO A 17 -12.96 4.72 12.47
C PRO A 17 -12.34 4.65 13.86
N SER A 18 -12.11 3.46 14.40
CA SER A 18 -11.55 3.26 15.75
C SER A 18 -10.04 3.48 15.79
N SER A 19 -9.33 2.97 14.79
CA SER A 19 -7.86 3.08 14.69
C SER A 19 -7.40 4.17 13.74
N ARG A 20 -8.29 4.68 12.89
CA ARG A 20 -7.98 5.58 11.76
C ARG A 20 -6.97 4.97 10.80
N THR A 21 -7.03 3.65 10.60
CA THR A 21 -6.14 2.91 9.70
C THR A 21 -6.92 2.28 8.54
N VAL A 22 -6.21 2.03 7.44
CA VAL A 22 -6.70 1.21 6.32
C VAL A 22 -6.01 -0.16 6.41
N LYS A 23 -6.78 -1.23 6.20
CA LYS A 23 -6.21 -2.57 6.09
C LYS A 23 -5.59 -2.76 4.71
N ILE A 24 -4.34 -3.20 4.68
CA ILE A 24 -3.64 -3.61 3.47
C ILE A 24 -3.39 -5.10 3.55
N GLU A 25 -3.64 -5.82 2.46
CA GLU A 25 -3.29 -7.22 2.28
C GLU A 25 -2.17 -7.29 1.24
N ALA A 26 -1.11 -8.01 1.60
CA ALA A 26 0.05 -8.23 0.75
C ALA A 26 0.41 -9.71 0.78
N GLU A 27 0.87 -10.20 -0.35
CA GLU A 27 1.39 -11.55 -0.52
C GLU A 27 2.91 -11.50 -0.47
N VAL A 28 3.49 -12.41 0.30
CA VAL A 28 4.93 -12.53 0.50
C VAL A 28 5.32 -13.96 0.21
N ASP A 29 6.34 -14.15 -0.63
CA ASP A 29 6.90 -15.48 -0.82
C ASP A 29 7.56 -15.94 0.49
N ASN A 30 7.15 -17.11 0.94
CA ASN A 30 7.64 -17.74 2.15
C ASN A 30 8.06 -19.20 1.88
N ALA A 31 8.60 -19.49 0.69
CA ALA A 31 9.03 -20.83 0.30
C ALA A 31 10.01 -21.48 1.31
N GLU A 32 10.87 -20.68 1.95
CA GLU A 32 11.82 -21.17 2.96
C GLU A 32 11.20 -21.28 4.38
N GLY A 33 9.94 -20.89 4.57
CA GLY A 33 9.22 -21.04 5.83
C GLY A 33 9.74 -20.15 6.96
N GLN A 34 10.40 -19.04 6.64
CA GLN A 34 11.01 -18.14 7.62
C GLN A 34 9.97 -17.25 8.32
N LEU A 35 8.86 -16.91 7.65
CA LEU A 35 7.75 -16.14 8.21
C LEU A 35 6.73 -17.08 8.88
N ARG A 36 6.28 -16.73 10.07
CA ARG A 36 5.27 -17.49 10.83
C ARG A 36 4.07 -16.62 11.17
N ALA A 37 2.91 -17.25 11.29
CA ALA A 37 1.67 -16.59 11.70
C ALA A 37 1.86 -15.88 13.06
N GLY A 38 1.36 -14.64 13.16
CA GLY A 38 1.48 -13.82 14.36
C GLY A 38 2.78 -13.02 14.48
N MET A 39 3.72 -13.14 13.55
CA MET A 39 4.87 -12.23 13.49
C MET A 39 4.43 -10.81 13.13
N SER A 40 5.08 -9.84 13.76
CA SER A 40 4.94 -8.42 13.44
C SER A 40 6.14 -7.93 12.63
N GLY A 41 5.89 -7.09 11.63
CA GLY A 41 6.92 -6.47 10.80
C GLY A 41 6.66 -4.98 10.60
N ARG A 42 7.54 -4.33 9.84
CA ARG A 42 7.32 -2.98 9.32
C ARG A 42 7.32 -3.06 7.80
N ALA A 43 6.39 -2.37 7.17
CA ALA A 43 6.32 -2.22 5.72
C ALA A 43 6.68 -0.78 5.36
N LEU A 44 7.44 -0.61 4.28
CA LEU A 44 7.63 0.67 3.60
C LEU A 44 6.80 0.61 2.32
N ILE A 45 6.06 1.68 2.03
CA ILE A 45 5.32 1.83 0.78
C ILE A 45 5.95 3.01 0.07
N GLU A 46 6.45 2.76 -1.14
CA GLU A 46 7.02 3.78 -2.03
C GLU A 46 6.02 4.00 -3.17
N ASP A 47 5.65 5.25 -3.42
CA ASP A 47 4.71 5.64 -4.49
C ASP A 47 5.50 6.28 -5.63
N GLU A 48 5.34 5.76 -6.84
CA GLU A 48 5.83 6.40 -8.06
C GLU A 48 4.66 7.15 -8.70
N ILE A 49 4.41 8.37 -8.23
CA ILE A 49 3.40 9.25 -8.84
C ILE A 49 3.86 9.60 -10.26
N SER A 50 3.37 8.84 -11.24
CA SER A 50 3.44 9.23 -12.65
C SER A 50 2.57 10.48 -12.83
N ALA A 51 3.22 11.61 -13.11
CA ALA A 51 2.66 12.95 -13.09
C ALA A 51 1.65 13.26 -14.23
N GLU A 52 0.66 12.40 -14.48
CA GLU A 52 -0.35 12.63 -15.53
C GLU A 52 -1.65 13.28 -15.02
N LEU A 53 -1.85 13.43 -13.71
CA LEU A 53 -3.09 13.99 -13.13
C LEU A 53 -3.00 15.47 -12.69
N ARG A 54 -2.33 16.31 -13.47
CA ARG A 54 -2.43 17.78 -13.34
C ARG A 54 -2.58 18.46 -14.70
N ARG A 55 -3.73 18.28 -15.34
CA ARG A 55 -4.25 19.32 -16.26
C ARG A 55 -5.22 20.17 -15.47
N PRO A 56 -4.88 21.41 -15.07
CA PRO A 56 -5.88 22.34 -14.59
C PRO A 56 -6.86 22.61 -15.73
N THR A 57 -8.13 22.35 -15.47
CA THR A 57 -9.25 22.89 -16.26
C THR A 57 -9.31 24.39 -16.02
N GLU A 58 -8.38 25.14 -16.61
CA GLU A 58 -8.51 26.58 -16.82
C GLU A 58 -8.63 26.77 -18.32
N GLN A 59 -9.87 26.84 -18.83
CA GLN A 59 -10.34 27.71 -19.91
C GLN A 59 -11.84 27.42 -20.09
N ALA A 60 -12.61 27.84 -19.10
CA ALA A 60 -14.03 28.14 -19.27
C ALA A 60 -14.28 29.36 -18.41
N GLU A 61 -14.13 30.54 -19.01
CA GLU A 61 -14.94 31.75 -18.81
C GLU A 61 -14.18 32.98 -19.32
N GLY A 62 -14.80 33.68 -20.30
CA GLY A 62 -14.52 35.09 -20.62
C GLY A 62 -13.72 35.35 -21.87
#